data_AF-B8YI41-F1
#
_entry.id   AF-B8YI41-F1
#
_cell.length_a   1.000
_cell.length_b   1.000
_cell.length_c   1.000
_cell.angle_alpha   90.00
_cell.angle_beta   90.00
_cell.angle_gamma   90.00
#
_symmetry.space_group_name_H-M   'P 1'
#
loop_
_entity.id
_entity.type
_entity.pdbx_description
1 polymer ?
#
loop_
_entity_poly.entity_id
_entity_poly.type
_entity_poly.pdbx_seq_one_letter_code
_entity_poly.pdbx_strand_id
1 'polypeptide(L)'
;VEHPVTEWIAEVNLPAAQVAVGMGIPLWQVPEIRRFYGMDNGGGYDIWRTTAALATPFNFDEVDSQWPKGHCVAVRITSEDPDDGFKPTGGKVKEISFKSKPNVWAYFSVKSGGGIHEFADSQF
;
A
#
# COMPACT_ATOMS: atom_id res chain seq x y z
N VAL A 1 0.85 8.72 -0.43
CA VAL A 1 -0.28 7.98 -1.06
C VAL A 1 0.21 6.76 -1.85
N GLU A 2 1.46 6.77 -2.27
CA GLU A 2 2.19 5.77 -3.04
C GLU A 2 2.70 4.59 -2.21
N HIS A 3 2.25 4.42 -0.96
CA HIS A 3 2.65 3.30 -0.11
C HIS A 3 2.51 1.92 -0.78
N PRO A 4 1.53 1.65 -1.68
CA PRO A 4 1.41 0.33 -2.30
C PRO A 4 2.64 -0.08 -3.12
N VAL A 5 3.49 0.86 -3.58
CA VAL A 5 4.75 0.48 -4.25
C VAL A 5 5.70 -0.24 -3.30
N THR A 6 5.79 0.25 -2.06
CA THR A 6 6.62 -0.34 -1.01
C THR A 6 5.99 -1.63 -0.51
N GLU A 7 4.66 -1.65 -0.35
CA GLU A 7 3.94 -2.87 0.07
C GLU A 7 4.20 -4.04 -0.88
N TRP A 8 4.24 -3.78 -2.19
CA TRP A 8 4.49 -4.82 -3.19
C TRP A 8 5.90 -5.41 -3.10
N ILE A 9 6.92 -4.56 -2.93
CA ILE A 9 8.30 -5.04 -2.92
C ILE A 9 8.75 -5.55 -1.55
N ALA A 10 8.12 -5.08 -0.46
CA ALA A 10 8.43 -5.50 0.90
C ALA A 10 7.50 -6.61 1.41
N GLU A 11 6.37 -6.85 0.73
CA GLU A 11 5.29 -7.74 1.18
C GLU A 11 4.80 -7.36 2.59
N VAL A 12 4.60 -6.07 2.85
CA VAL A 12 4.09 -5.55 4.13
C VAL A 12 2.80 -4.79 3.87
N ASN A 13 1.73 -5.09 4.59
CA ASN A 13 0.51 -4.27 4.59
C ASN A 13 0.70 -3.09 5.55
N LEU A 14 1.03 -1.91 5.03
CA LEU A 14 1.39 -0.75 5.84
C LEU A 14 0.19 -0.22 6.66
N PRO A 15 -1.03 -0.10 6.12
CA PRO A 15 -2.19 0.26 6.93
C PRO A 15 -2.45 -0.72 8.09
N ALA A 16 -2.34 -2.03 7.86
CA ALA A 16 -2.51 -3.02 8.94
C ALA A 16 -1.39 -2.90 9.99
N ALA A 17 -0.14 -2.71 9.57
CA ALA A 17 0.98 -2.47 10.46
C ALA A 17 0.79 -1.19 11.30
N GLN A 18 0.25 -0.12 10.71
CA GLN A 18 -0.06 1.11 11.43
C GLN A 18 -1.12 0.88 12.53
N VAL A 19 -2.15 0.08 12.25
CA VAL A 19 -3.15 -0.31 13.25
C VAL A 19 -2.49 -1.10 14.39
N ALA A 20 -1.64 -2.09 14.07
CA ALA A 20 -0.94 -2.88 15.07
C ALA A 20 -0.05 -2.00 15.97
N VAL A 21 0.73 -1.07 15.39
CA VAL A 21 1.53 -0.10 16.13
C VAL A 21 0.65 0.80 16.99
N GLY A 22 -0.48 1.27 16.45
CA GLY A 22 -1.47 2.06 17.19
C GLY A 22 -2.10 1.32 18.37
N MET A 23 -2.15 -0.01 18.33
CA MET A 23 -2.56 -0.88 19.44
C MET A 23 -1.43 -1.15 20.46
N GLY A 24 -0.23 -0.60 20.24
CA GLY A 24 0.93 -0.80 21.11
C GLY A 24 1.70 -2.11 20.84
N ILE A 25 1.45 -2.77 19.72
CA ILE A 25 2.14 -4.01 19.36
C ILE A 25 3.54 -3.65 18.84
N PRO A 26 4.62 -4.19 19.42
CA PRO A 26 5.96 -3.88 18.98
C PRO A 26 6.23 -4.45 17.58
N LEU A 27 7.04 -3.75 16.77
CA LEU A 27 7.30 -4.10 15.38
C LEU A 27 7.81 -5.54 15.18
N TRP A 28 8.64 -6.04 16.10
CA TRP A 28 9.17 -7.41 16.02
C TRP A 28 8.10 -8.49 16.21
N GLN A 29 6.90 -8.14 16.69
CA GLN A 29 5.74 -9.04 16.79
C GLN A 29 4.77 -8.94 15.60
N VAL A 30 5.02 -8.04 14.65
CA VAL A 30 4.21 -7.94 13.43
C VAL A 30 4.75 -8.97 12.41
N PRO A 31 3.97 -9.99 11.99
CA PRO A 31 4.46 -11.06 11.14
C PRO A 31 5.07 -10.58 9.83
N GLU A 32 4.48 -9.59 9.16
CA GLU A 32 5.02 -9.09 7.90
C GLU A 32 6.38 -8.42 8.08
N ILE A 33 6.59 -7.72 9.20
CA ILE A 33 7.90 -7.13 9.54
C ILE A 33 8.92 -8.23 9.81
N ARG A 34 8.52 -9.29 10.52
CA ARG A 34 9.40 -10.46 10.73
C ARG A 34 9.80 -11.09 9.40
N ARG A 35 8.85 -11.32 8.48
CA ARG A 35 9.14 -11.81 7.13
C ARG A 35 10.06 -10.88 6.35
N PHE A 36 9.84 -9.57 6.46
CA PHE A 36 10.69 -8.56 5.82
C PHE A 36 12.14 -8.63 6.29
N TYR A 37 12.41 -8.98 7.56
CA TYR A 37 13.76 -9.22 8.08
C TYR A 37 14.21 -10.69 8.03
N GLY A 38 13.43 -11.59 7.42
CA GLY A 38 13.78 -13.02 7.32
C GLY A 38 13.71 -13.77 8.66
N MET A 39 12.96 -13.25 9.64
CA MET A 39 12.76 -13.86 10.94
C MET A 39 11.65 -14.92 10.89
N ASP A 40 11.79 -15.96 11.73
CA ASP A 40 10.78 -17.00 11.89
C ASP A 40 9.42 -16.43 12.33
N ASN A 41 8.34 -17.18 12.09
CA ASN A 41 6.96 -16.78 12.40
C ASN A 41 6.50 -15.51 11.65
N GLY A 42 7.02 -15.26 10.43
CA GLY A 42 6.61 -14.12 9.59
C GLY A 42 5.62 -14.42 8.47
N GLY A 43 5.26 -15.70 8.23
CA GLY A 43 4.58 -16.11 6.98
C GLY A 43 3.13 -16.57 7.14
N GLY A 44 2.26 -16.18 6.20
CA GLY A 44 0.90 -16.70 6.06
C GLY A 44 -0.19 -15.87 6.75
N TYR A 45 -1.45 -16.03 6.31
CA TYR A 45 -2.59 -15.22 6.76
C TYR A 45 -3.01 -15.51 8.22
N ASP A 46 -2.72 -16.72 8.72
CA ASP A 46 -3.15 -17.19 10.05
C ASP A 46 -2.04 -17.22 11.11
N ILE A 47 -0.85 -16.71 10.80
CA ILE A 47 0.33 -16.85 11.67
C ILE A 47 0.32 -15.93 12.89
N TRP A 48 -0.64 -15.00 13.00
CA TRP A 48 -0.68 -14.02 14.08
C TRP A 48 -0.73 -14.68 15.46
N ARG A 49 -1.48 -15.77 15.62
CA ARG A 49 -1.55 -16.52 16.90
C ARG A 49 -0.20 -17.15 17.27
N THR A 50 0.46 -17.77 16.30
CA THR A 50 1.77 -18.39 16.49
C THR A 50 2.83 -17.34 16.78
N THR A 51 2.79 -16.22 16.07
CA THR A 51 3.71 -15.09 16.26
C THR A 51 3.56 -14.50 17.65
N ALA A 52 2.32 -14.21 18.08
CA ALA A 52 2.05 -13.70 19.41
C ALA A 52 2.52 -14.65 20.54
N ALA A 53 2.47 -15.97 20.31
CA ALA A 53 2.87 -16.96 21.30
C ALA A 53 4.37 -17.30 21.31
N LEU A 54 5.04 -17.30 20.14
CA LEU A 54 6.37 -17.89 19.97
C LEU A 54 7.44 -16.91 19.48
N ALA A 55 7.07 -15.71 19.00
CA ALA A 55 8.06 -14.76 18.50
C ALA A 55 8.94 -14.24 19.63
N THR A 56 10.23 -14.08 19.31
CA THR A 56 11.21 -13.41 20.18
C THR A 56 11.60 -12.05 19.60
N PRO A 57 11.97 -11.08 20.45
CA PRO A 57 12.55 -9.81 20.01
C PRO A 57 13.85 -10.03 19.23
N PHE A 58 14.14 -9.12 18.29
CA PHE A 58 15.41 -9.04 17.59
C PHE A 58 15.83 -7.57 17.45
N ASN A 59 17.12 -7.32 17.30
CA ASN A 59 17.66 -5.97 17.13
C ASN A 59 17.63 -5.57 15.66
N PHE A 60 16.88 -4.52 15.32
CA PHE A 60 16.79 -4.01 13.94
C PHE A 60 18.11 -3.44 13.41
N ASP A 61 19.03 -3.02 14.29
CA ASP A 61 20.34 -2.50 13.90
C ASP A 61 21.36 -3.60 13.57
N GLU A 62 21.04 -4.87 13.89
CA GLU A 62 21.93 -6.03 13.71
C GLU A 62 21.45 -6.98 12.61
N VAL A 63 20.31 -6.70 11.98
CA VAL A 63 19.72 -7.55 10.93
C VAL A 63 19.47 -6.77 9.66
N ASP A 64 19.82 -7.36 8.53
CA ASP A 64 19.49 -6.81 7.22
C ASP A 64 18.07 -7.19 6.80
N SER A 65 17.39 -6.27 6.12
CA SER A 65 16.15 -6.60 5.42
C SER A 65 16.39 -7.58 4.29
N GLN A 66 15.38 -8.39 3.98
CA GLN A 66 15.37 -9.23 2.78
C GLN A 66 15.39 -8.38 1.51
N TRP A 67 15.94 -8.94 0.44
CA TRP A 67 15.95 -8.29 -0.86
C TRP A 67 14.51 -8.00 -1.36
N PRO A 68 14.28 -6.83 -2.00
CA PRO A 68 12.99 -6.46 -2.57
C PRO A 68 12.44 -7.53 -3.51
N LYS A 69 11.14 -7.82 -3.42
CA LYS A 69 10.43 -8.82 -4.24
C LYS A 69 10.10 -8.28 -5.63
N GLY A 70 11.14 -7.91 -6.38
CA GLY A 70 11.03 -7.36 -7.74
C GLY A 70 10.96 -5.83 -7.76
N HIS A 71 10.17 -5.29 -8.67
CA HIS A 71 10.07 -3.84 -8.90
C HIS A 71 8.60 -3.44 -9.10
N CYS A 72 8.20 -2.30 -8.53
CA CYS A 72 6.86 -1.76 -8.64
C CYS A 72 6.91 -0.33 -9.19
N VAL A 73 6.06 -0.04 -10.17
CA VAL A 73 5.86 1.30 -10.73
C VAL A 73 4.43 1.70 -10.47
N ALA A 74 4.22 2.89 -9.90
CA ALA A 74 2.91 3.50 -9.75
C ALA A 74 2.77 4.71 -10.68
N VAL A 75 1.56 4.91 -11.17
CA VAL A 75 1.17 6.08 -11.97
C VAL A 75 -0.03 6.73 -11.29
N ARG A 76 0.00 8.05 -11.17
CA ARG A 76 -1.14 8.83 -10.68
C ARG A 76 -2.01 9.24 -11.87
N ILE A 77 -3.32 9.15 -11.70
CA ILE A 77 -4.30 9.61 -12.68
C ILE A 77 -4.96 10.86 -12.09
N THR A 78 -4.87 11.97 -12.80
CA THR A 78 -5.38 13.28 -12.37
C THR A 78 -6.38 13.84 -13.39
N SER A 79 -7.21 14.79 -12.96
CA SER A 79 -8.11 15.56 -13.82
C SER A 79 -7.48 16.87 -14.31
N GLU A 80 -6.17 16.86 -14.56
CA GLU A 80 -5.41 18.02 -15.02
C GLU A 80 -5.32 18.03 -16.55
N ASP A 81 -5.48 19.20 -17.16
CA ASP A 81 -5.39 19.36 -18.62
C ASP A 81 -3.98 19.81 -19.03
N PRO A 82 -3.16 18.96 -19.70
CA PRO A 82 -1.82 19.34 -20.13
C PRO A 82 -1.81 20.45 -21.20
N ASP A 83 -2.88 20.60 -21.99
CA ASP A 83 -2.98 21.63 -23.03
C ASP A 83 -3.33 23.01 -22.43
N ASP A 84 -3.96 23.04 -21.26
CA ASP A 84 -4.22 24.25 -20.45
C ASP A 84 -3.25 24.35 -19.25
N GLY A 85 -2.00 23.89 -19.43
CA GLY A 85 -0.92 24.08 -18.46
C GLY A 85 -1.07 23.28 -17.16
N PHE A 86 -1.61 22.07 -17.25
CA PHE A 86 -1.91 21.16 -16.12
C PHE A 86 -2.92 21.73 -15.14
N LYS A 87 -3.87 22.56 -15.62
CA LYS A 87 -4.91 23.11 -14.75
C LYS A 87 -5.88 22.00 -14.29
N PRO A 88 -6.16 21.87 -12.98
CA PRO A 88 -7.14 20.92 -12.49
C PRO A 88 -8.55 21.26 -12.97
N THR A 89 -9.28 20.25 -13.42
CA THR A 89 -10.69 20.38 -13.83
C THR A 89 -11.60 19.52 -12.97
N GLY A 90 -12.72 20.10 -12.56
CA GLY A 90 -13.84 19.39 -11.96
C GLY A 90 -14.87 18.94 -12.99
N GLY A 91 -15.91 18.25 -12.54
CA GLY A 91 -17.03 17.86 -13.38
C GLY A 91 -17.43 16.41 -13.22
N LYS A 92 -18.28 15.92 -14.14
CA LYS A 92 -18.85 14.56 -14.08
C LYS A 92 -17.98 13.58 -14.85
N VAL A 93 -17.56 12.50 -14.19
CA VAL A 93 -16.90 11.37 -14.84
C VAL A 93 -17.96 10.50 -15.51
N LYS A 94 -17.95 10.42 -16.83
CA LYS A 94 -18.95 9.65 -17.59
C LYS A 94 -18.73 8.14 -17.44
N GLU A 95 -17.51 7.70 -17.61
CA GLU A 95 -17.14 6.28 -17.60
C GLU A 95 -15.71 6.10 -17.09
N ILE A 96 -15.50 5.08 -16.25
CA ILE A 96 -14.20 4.54 -15.89
C ILE A 96 -14.24 3.05 -16.25
N SER A 97 -13.32 2.63 -17.11
CA SER A 97 -13.16 1.22 -17.50
C SER A 97 -11.69 0.85 -17.40
N PHE A 98 -11.33 0.16 -16.32
CA PHE A 98 -9.97 -0.32 -16.08
C PHE A 98 -9.89 -1.83 -16.30
N LYS A 99 -8.95 -2.26 -17.15
CA LYS A 99 -8.74 -3.67 -17.48
C LYS A 99 -7.57 -4.21 -16.67
N SER A 100 -7.87 -4.82 -15.52
CA SER A 100 -6.86 -5.42 -14.66
C SER A 100 -6.10 -6.54 -15.38
N LYS A 101 -4.81 -6.67 -15.07
CA LYS A 101 -3.93 -7.79 -15.44
C LYS A 101 -3.29 -8.36 -14.17
N PRO A 102 -2.67 -9.56 -14.20
CA PRO A 102 -2.12 -10.18 -13.00
C PRO A 102 -1.22 -9.27 -12.14
N ASN A 103 -0.39 -8.42 -12.77
CA ASN A 103 0.53 -7.50 -12.09
C ASN A 103 0.16 -6.01 -12.30
N VAL A 104 -1.07 -5.72 -12.75
CA VAL A 104 -1.52 -4.35 -13.03
C VAL A 104 -2.92 -4.19 -12.47
N TRP A 105 -3.03 -3.36 -11.44
CA TRP A 105 -4.26 -3.07 -10.72
C TRP A 105 -4.38 -1.56 -10.49
N ALA A 106 -5.59 -1.11 -10.18
CA ALA A 106 -5.87 0.29 -9.87
C ALA A 106 -7.04 0.37 -8.87
N TYR A 107 -7.09 1.50 -8.18
CA TYR A 107 -8.23 1.90 -7.35
C TYR A 107 -8.50 3.38 -7.63
N PHE A 108 -9.77 3.76 -7.54
CA PHE A 108 -10.25 5.11 -7.80
C PHE A 108 -11.15 5.53 -6.64
N SER A 109 -11.06 6.79 -6.24
CA SER A 109 -11.96 7.46 -5.31
C SER A 109 -13.30 7.85 -5.96
N VAL A 110 -13.33 8.04 -7.29
CA VAL A 110 -14.55 8.34 -8.07
C VAL A 110 -14.98 7.14 -8.90
N LYS A 111 -16.29 7.00 -9.13
CA LYS A 111 -16.92 5.91 -9.90
C LYS A 111 -17.49 6.45 -11.21
N SER A 112 -17.77 5.57 -12.19
CA SER A 112 -18.55 5.94 -13.38
C SER A 112 -19.86 6.62 -13.00
N GLY A 113 -20.15 7.78 -13.59
CA GLY A 113 -21.30 8.61 -13.27
C GLY A 113 -21.13 9.51 -12.04
N GLY A 114 -20.02 9.38 -11.30
CA GLY A 114 -19.64 10.27 -10.19
C GLY A 114 -19.10 11.62 -10.68
N GLY A 115 -18.63 12.46 -9.75
CA GLY A 115 -18.08 13.76 -10.10
C GLY A 115 -16.95 14.20 -9.18
N ILE A 116 -16.08 15.04 -9.73
CA ILE A 116 -14.96 15.69 -9.05
C ILE A 116 -15.44 17.11 -8.73
N HIS A 117 -15.59 17.41 -7.44
CA HIS A 117 -16.01 18.74 -6.98
C HIS A 117 -14.80 19.64 -6.71
N GLU A 118 -15.02 20.94 -6.58
CA GLU A 118 -13.96 21.96 -6.47
C GLU A 118 -13.06 21.85 -5.23
N PHE A 119 -13.52 21.14 -4.19
CA PHE A 119 -12.76 20.88 -2.96
C PHE A 119 -12.12 19.48 -2.94
N ALA A 120 -12.27 18.70 -4.00
CA ALA A 120 -11.62 17.39 -4.14
C ALA A 120 -10.18 17.57 -4.63
N ASP A 121 -9.33 16.59 -4.34
CA ASP A 121 -8.04 16.48 -5.02
C ASP A 121 -8.27 16.19 -6.51
N SER A 122 -7.34 16.66 -7.35
CA SER A 122 -7.34 16.36 -8.79
C SER A 122 -7.01 14.89 -9.06
N GLN A 123 -6.30 14.20 -8.16
CA GLN A 123 -6.10 12.76 -8.23
C GLN A 123 -7.37 12.03 -7.78
N PHE A 124 -7.96 11.20 -8.65
CA PHE A 124 -9.26 10.56 -8.39
C PHE A 124 -9.29 9.06 -8.59
#